data_AF-A0A6M0IQ61-F1
#
_entry.id   AF-A0A6M0IQ61-F1
#
_cell.length_a   1.000
_cell.length_b   1.000
_cell.length_c   1.000
_cell.angle_alpha   90.00
_cell.angle_beta   90.00
_cell.angle_gamma   90.00
#
_symmetry.space_group_name_H-M   'P 1'
#
loop_
_entity.id
_entity.type
_entity.pdbx_description
1 polymer ?
#
loop_
_entity_poly.entity_id
_entity_poly.type
_entity_poly.pdbx_seq_one_letter_code
_entity_poly.pdbx_strand_id
1 'polypeptide(L)'
;MSAYQFSRILLINCLLIIAVNGLFYWQFVKTLVAQRQIAILFGLAIYFIQIIVTYLLAGDQKIWLTQPFKGKTILQGLGAIIVVEVLTTMLLSTFTTHAHIFSLTDRLPSFFLLFILNSLPGAILEEWIFRYLPLRFSQQFKKDHRTILLCIGSLILFTLIHIPAYIFQYEHSLSELSRVFMMGLFFLVVYVLTQNLFFTVLFHGLTNNPLYLVESPYYWLYFYGSTVVVSGFWALQNWRNRHRSISL
;
A
#
# COMPACT_ATOMS: atom_id res chain seq x y z
N MET A 1 8.38 -10.73 -18.36
CA MET A 1 7.95 -9.39 -18.82
C MET A 1 9.13 -8.63 -19.37
N SER A 2 9.03 -8.06 -20.58
CA SER A 2 10.10 -7.26 -21.19
C SER A 2 10.21 -5.86 -20.57
N ALA A 3 11.36 -5.19 -20.73
CA ALA A 3 11.56 -3.83 -20.24
C ALA A 3 10.55 -2.83 -20.84
N TYR A 4 10.29 -2.95 -22.14
CA TYR A 4 9.27 -2.13 -22.81
C TYR A 4 7.89 -2.28 -22.16
N GLN A 5 7.48 -3.52 -21.90
CA GLN A 5 6.17 -3.79 -21.31
C GLN A 5 6.08 -3.29 -19.86
N PHE A 6 7.12 -3.52 -19.06
CA PHE A 6 7.22 -3.00 -17.69
C PHE A 6 7.09 -1.48 -17.67
N SER A 7 7.90 -0.77 -18.47
CA SER A 7 7.89 0.69 -18.53
C SER A 7 6.55 1.23 -19.03
N ARG A 8 5.91 0.55 -20.00
CA ARG A 8 4.59 0.93 -20.52
C ARG A 8 3.50 0.79 -19.46
N ILE A 9 3.48 -0.30 -18.69
CA ILE A 9 2.55 -0.49 -17.57
C ILE A 9 2.75 0.62 -16.54
N LEU A 10 3.99 0.85 -16.10
CA LEU A 10 4.30 1.84 -15.07
C LEU A 10 3.91 3.25 -15.52
N LEU A 11 4.33 3.66 -16.73
CA LEU A 11 4.08 4.99 -17.26
C LEU A 11 2.59 5.28 -17.43
N ILE A 12 1.83 4.37 -18.07
CA ILE A 12 0.40 4.59 -18.31
C ILE A 12 -0.35 4.69 -16.99
N ASN A 13 -0.03 3.84 -16.01
CA ASN A 13 -0.64 3.93 -14.69
C ASN A 13 -0.30 5.25 -13.97
N CYS A 14 0.94 5.72 -14.06
CA CYS A 14 1.32 7.02 -13.49
C CYS A 14 0.55 8.17 -14.16
N LEU A 15 0.41 8.15 -15.48
CA LEU A 15 -0.34 9.15 -16.22
C LEU A 15 -1.83 9.12 -15.87
N LEU A 16 -2.44 7.94 -15.67
CA LEU A 16 -3.82 7.82 -15.20
C LEU A 16 -3.98 8.45 -13.80
N ILE A 17 -3.09 8.16 -12.86
CA ILE A 17 -3.14 8.72 -11.51
C ILE A 17 -2.99 10.25 -11.56
N ILE A 18 -2.01 10.76 -12.31
CA ILE A 18 -1.81 12.20 -12.49
C ILE A 18 -3.04 12.85 -13.12
N ALA A 19 -3.63 12.24 -14.16
CA ALA A 19 -4.80 12.78 -14.84
C ALA A 19 -6.01 12.84 -13.90
N VAL A 20 -6.27 11.79 -13.13
CA VAL A 20 -7.38 11.73 -12.15
C VAL A 20 -7.17 12.77 -11.06
N ASN A 21 -5.97 12.87 -10.49
CA ASN A 21 -5.66 13.88 -9.49
C ASN A 21 -5.75 15.30 -10.07
N GLY A 22 -5.40 15.48 -11.35
CA GLY A 22 -5.56 16.72 -12.09
C GLY A 22 -7.03 17.13 -12.28
N LEU A 23 -7.98 16.19 -12.25
CA LEU A 23 -9.42 16.52 -12.32
C LEU A 23 -9.86 17.42 -11.15
N PHE A 24 -9.20 17.32 -10.00
CA PHE A 24 -9.48 18.15 -8.83
C PHE A 24 -9.07 19.62 -9.02
N TYR A 25 -8.41 19.99 -10.11
CA TYR A 25 -8.24 21.39 -10.50
C TYR A 25 -9.59 22.08 -10.74
N TRP A 26 -10.60 21.35 -11.25
CA TRP A 26 -11.92 21.91 -11.51
C TRP A 26 -12.81 21.86 -10.26
N GLN A 27 -13.31 23.02 -9.84
CA GLN A 27 -14.21 23.14 -8.68
C GLN A 27 -15.45 22.26 -8.80
N PHE A 28 -15.99 22.07 -10.00
CA PHE A 28 -17.12 21.17 -10.24
C PHE A 28 -16.83 19.74 -9.75
N VAL A 29 -15.63 19.21 -10.04
CA VAL A 29 -15.23 17.87 -9.61
C VAL A 29 -15.13 17.82 -8.08
N LYS A 30 -14.50 18.83 -7.45
CA LYS A 30 -14.44 18.94 -5.97
C LYS A 30 -15.83 18.91 -5.35
N THR A 31 -16.77 19.70 -5.88
CA THR A 31 -18.15 19.75 -5.38
C THR A 31 -18.88 18.43 -5.58
N LEU A 32 -18.70 17.78 -6.74
CA LEU A 32 -19.32 16.49 -7.06
C LEU A 32 -18.87 15.40 -6.08
N VAL A 33 -17.56 15.31 -5.82
CA VAL A 33 -16.97 14.30 -4.92
C VAL A 33 -16.96 14.73 -3.45
N ALA A 34 -17.50 15.90 -3.10
CA ALA A 34 -17.70 16.28 -1.70
C ALA A 34 -18.70 15.34 -1.00
N GLN A 35 -19.61 14.72 -1.75
CA GLN A 35 -20.48 13.67 -1.23
C GLN A 35 -19.71 12.35 -1.15
N ARG A 36 -19.58 11.80 0.06
CA ARG A 36 -18.79 10.59 0.34
C ARG A 36 -19.16 9.40 -0.56
N GLN A 37 -20.45 9.15 -0.80
CA GLN A 37 -20.88 8.04 -1.66
C GLN A 37 -20.40 8.22 -3.10
N ILE A 38 -20.48 9.46 -3.62
CA ILE A 38 -20.02 9.79 -4.96
C ILE A 38 -18.49 9.65 -5.04
N ALA A 39 -17.76 10.11 -4.02
CA ALA A 39 -16.30 9.94 -3.97
C ALA A 39 -15.88 8.46 -4.01
N ILE A 40 -16.55 7.60 -3.24
CA ILE A 40 -16.28 6.15 -3.22
C ILE A 40 -16.56 5.52 -4.59
N LEU A 41 -17.73 5.81 -5.18
CA LEU A 41 -18.09 5.28 -6.50
C LEU A 41 -17.15 5.77 -7.61
N PHE A 42 -16.79 7.04 -7.56
CA PHE A 42 -15.82 7.65 -8.47
C PHE A 42 -14.45 6.96 -8.34
N GLY A 43 -13.93 6.82 -7.11
CA GLY A 43 -12.69 6.11 -6.84
C GLY A 43 -12.71 4.67 -7.35
N LEU A 44 -13.76 3.90 -7.04
CA LEU A 44 -13.93 2.53 -7.53
C LEU A 44 -13.95 2.45 -9.06
N ALA A 45 -14.62 3.38 -9.73
CA ALA A 45 -14.63 3.43 -11.20
C ALA A 45 -13.23 3.66 -11.76
N ILE A 46 -12.45 4.57 -11.16
CA ILE A 46 -11.05 4.82 -11.54
C ILE A 46 -10.20 3.58 -11.29
N TYR A 47 -10.30 2.94 -10.12
CA TYR A 47 -9.54 1.73 -9.81
C TYR A 47 -9.88 0.59 -10.77
N PHE A 48 -11.16 0.44 -11.14
CA PHE A 48 -11.58 -0.54 -12.14
C PHE A 48 -10.99 -0.27 -13.53
N ILE A 49 -11.02 0.99 -14.00
CA ILE A 49 -10.37 1.40 -15.25
C ILE A 49 -8.87 1.08 -15.19
N GLN A 50 -8.22 1.42 -14.08
CA GLN A 50 -6.79 1.18 -13.89
C GLN A 50 -6.43 -0.31 -13.91
N ILE A 51 -7.27 -1.17 -13.29
CA ILE A 51 -7.15 -2.63 -13.34
C ILE A 51 -7.28 -3.12 -14.78
N ILE A 52 -8.33 -2.69 -15.51
CA ILE A 52 -8.55 -3.10 -16.90
C ILE A 52 -7.36 -2.70 -17.77
N VAL A 53 -6.93 -1.44 -17.69
CA VAL A 53 -5.79 -0.94 -18.46
C VAL A 53 -4.56 -1.78 -18.14
N THR A 54 -4.24 -1.98 -16.85
CA THR A 54 -3.09 -2.81 -16.44
C THR A 54 -3.20 -4.25 -16.95
N TYR A 55 -4.39 -4.84 -16.91
CA TYR A 55 -4.66 -6.19 -17.42
C TYR A 55 -4.43 -6.31 -18.93
N LEU A 56 -4.91 -5.33 -19.71
CA LEU A 56 -4.71 -5.28 -21.16
C LEU A 56 -3.24 -5.06 -21.51
N LEU A 57 -2.55 -4.16 -20.78
CA LEU A 57 -1.12 -3.90 -20.95
C LEU A 57 -0.23 -5.10 -20.60
N ALA A 58 -0.68 -5.97 -19.68
CA ALA A 58 0.04 -7.16 -19.28
C ALA A 58 0.09 -8.26 -20.37
N GLY A 59 -0.78 -8.23 -21.39
CA GLY A 59 -0.75 -9.18 -22.51
C GLY A 59 -0.68 -10.65 -22.04
N ASP A 60 0.31 -11.41 -22.51
CA ASP A 60 0.51 -12.81 -22.11
C ASP A 60 1.14 -12.98 -20.71
N GLN A 61 1.60 -11.88 -20.09
CA GLN A 61 2.23 -11.88 -18.77
C GLN A 61 1.22 -11.73 -17.63
N LYS A 62 -0.08 -12.02 -17.84
CA LYS A 62 -1.16 -11.91 -16.84
C LYS A 62 -0.88 -12.66 -15.53
N ILE A 63 -0.07 -13.71 -15.57
CA ILE A 63 0.34 -14.42 -14.35
C ILE A 63 1.04 -13.51 -13.33
N TRP A 64 1.68 -12.43 -13.78
CA TRP A 64 2.30 -11.42 -12.91
C TRP A 64 1.27 -10.65 -12.09
N LEU A 65 0.05 -10.50 -12.60
CA LEU A 65 -1.05 -9.81 -11.91
C LEU A 65 -1.60 -10.67 -10.76
N THR A 66 -1.69 -11.99 -10.97
CA THR A 66 -2.37 -12.90 -10.04
C THR A 66 -1.44 -13.61 -9.07
N GLN A 67 -0.15 -13.76 -9.39
CA GLN A 67 0.84 -14.41 -8.53
C GLN A 67 0.85 -13.92 -7.07
N PRO A 68 0.79 -12.62 -6.75
CA PRO A 68 0.83 -12.18 -5.35
C PRO A 68 -0.46 -12.51 -4.57
N PHE A 69 -1.55 -12.85 -5.25
CA PHE A 69 -2.87 -13.10 -4.67
C PHE A 69 -3.19 -14.60 -4.54
N LYS A 70 -2.18 -15.44 -4.36
CA LYS A 70 -2.40 -16.85 -4.01
C LYS A 70 -2.98 -16.94 -2.60
N GLY A 71 -3.93 -17.85 -2.39
CA GLY A 71 -4.63 -17.99 -1.10
C GLY A 71 -3.70 -18.10 0.11
N LYS A 72 -2.61 -18.87 0.00
CA LYS A 72 -1.59 -18.97 1.06
C LYS A 72 -0.96 -17.62 1.40
N THR A 73 -0.55 -16.85 0.39
CA THR A 73 0.08 -15.52 0.59
C THR A 73 -0.91 -14.54 1.23
N ILE A 74 -2.17 -14.57 0.79
CA ILE A 74 -3.26 -13.76 1.36
C ILE A 74 -3.45 -14.10 2.84
N LEU A 75 -3.61 -15.38 3.18
CA LEU A 75 -3.81 -15.83 4.56
C LEU A 75 -2.63 -15.46 5.47
N GLN A 76 -1.39 -15.58 4.98
CA GLN A 76 -0.21 -15.15 5.73
C GLN A 76 -0.20 -13.64 5.95
N GLY A 77 -0.59 -12.84 4.95
CA GLY A 77 -0.67 -11.39 5.08
C GLY A 77 -1.77 -10.94 6.06
N LEU A 78 -2.94 -11.58 6.01
CA LEU A 78 -4.02 -11.38 6.98
C LEU A 78 -3.57 -11.75 8.40
N GLY A 79 -2.93 -12.90 8.57
CA GLY A 79 -2.43 -13.34 9.86
C GLY A 79 -1.43 -12.35 10.47
N ALA A 80 -0.50 -11.83 9.67
CA ALA A 80 0.47 -10.86 10.16
C ALA A 80 -0.15 -9.50 10.52
N ILE A 81 -1.10 -8.99 9.75
CA ILE A 81 -1.74 -7.71 10.14
C ILE A 81 -2.54 -7.87 11.42
N ILE A 82 -3.20 -9.01 11.63
CA ILE A 82 -3.89 -9.31 12.90
C ILE A 82 -2.88 -9.30 14.06
N VAL A 83 -1.71 -9.93 13.89
CA VAL A 83 -0.65 -9.90 14.91
C VAL A 83 -0.16 -8.47 15.17
N VAL A 84 0.01 -7.64 14.13
CA VAL A 84 0.37 -6.23 14.29
C VAL A 84 -0.67 -5.48 15.13
N GLU A 85 -1.96 -5.64 14.83
CA GLU A 85 -3.05 -4.97 15.56
C GLU A 85 -3.13 -5.42 17.02
N VAL A 86 -2.97 -6.73 17.27
CA VAL A 86 -2.94 -7.28 18.64
C VAL A 86 -1.76 -6.73 19.42
N LEU A 87 -0.55 -6.74 18.84
CA LEU A 87 0.64 -6.17 19.49
C LEU A 87 0.48 -4.67 19.77
N THR A 88 -0.04 -3.92 18.80
CA THR A 88 -0.29 -2.48 18.94
C THR A 88 -1.24 -2.21 20.10
N THR A 89 -2.35 -2.96 20.17
CA THR A 89 -3.34 -2.87 21.24
C THR A 89 -2.73 -3.23 22.60
N MET A 90 -1.97 -4.32 22.69
CA MET A 90 -1.30 -4.74 23.93
C MET A 90 -0.31 -3.70 24.44
N LEU A 91 0.52 -3.14 23.54
CA LEU A 91 1.49 -2.11 23.89
C LEU A 91 0.80 -0.84 24.38
N LEU A 92 -0.26 -0.40 23.69
CA LEU A 92 -1.08 0.73 24.11
C LEU A 92 -1.68 0.52 25.49
N SER A 93 -2.35 -0.60 25.72
CA SER A 93 -3.00 -0.90 27.01
C SER A 93 -2.00 -1.06 28.16
N THR A 94 -0.78 -1.50 27.88
CA THR A 94 0.24 -1.73 28.91
C THR A 94 1.02 -0.46 29.24
N PHE A 95 1.36 0.36 28.24
CA PHE A 95 2.30 1.47 28.38
C PHE A 95 1.64 2.86 28.33
N THR A 96 0.33 2.94 28.08
CA THR A 96 -0.36 4.24 28.03
C THR A 96 -1.60 4.26 28.92
N THR A 97 -1.69 5.29 29.76
CA THR A 97 -2.84 5.53 30.66
C THR A 97 -3.99 6.27 29.99
N HIS A 98 -3.81 6.76 28.76
CA HIS A 98 -4.75 7.60 28.01
C HIS A 98 -5.48 6.81 26.90
N ALA A 99 -5.65 5.50 27.09
CA ALA A 99 -6.31 4.63 26.12
C ALA A 99 -7.83 4.68 26.33
N HIS A 100 -8.57 5.19 25.34
CA HIS A 100 -10.02 5.05 25.30
C HIS A 100 -10.38 3.86 24.42
N ILE A 101 -11.04 2.87 25.01
CA ILE A 101 -11.58 1.71 24.27
C ILE A 101 -12.95 2.11 23.74
N PHE A 102 -13.12 2.07 22.42
CA PHE A 102 -14.39 2.38 21.77
C PHE A 102 -15.23 1.12 21.55
N SER A 103 -16.54 1.31 21.52
CA SER A 103 -17.48 0.32 20.97
C SER A 103 -17.14 0.06 19.50
N LEU A 104 -16.59 -1.13 19.22
CA LEU A 104 -16.31 -1.62 17.86
C LEU A 104 -17.53 -1.52 16.95
N THR A 105 -18.71 -1.80 17.50
CA THR A 105 -19.99 -1.88 16.79
C THR A 105 -20.37 -0.61 16.03
N ASP A 106 -20.01 0.56 16.56
CA ASP A 106 -20.40 1.85 15.96
C ASP A 106 -19.45 2.28 14.82
N ARG A 107 -18.19 1.84 14.88
CA ARG A 107 -17.14 2.23 13.91
C ARG A 107 -17.01 1.22 12.76
N LEU A 108 -17.31 -0.05 13.00
CA LEU A 108 -17.14 -1.13 12.02
C LEU A 108 -17.86 -0.89 10.69
N PRO A 109 -19.14 -0.47 10.62
CA PRO A 109 -19.81 -0.30 9.32
C PRO A 109 -19.14 0.78 8.47
N SER A 110 -18.81 1.92 9.07
CA SER A 110 -18.14 3.03 8.38
C SER A 110 -16.72 2.67 7.97
N PHE A 111 -15.99 1.97 8.85
CA PHE A 111 -14.65 1.48 8.55
C PHE A 111 -14.67 0.47 7.41
N PHE A 112 -15.50 -0.58 7.48
CA PHE A 112 -15.57 -1.58 6.42
C PHE A 112 -15.95 -0.95 5.08
N LEU A 113 -16.92 -0.02 5.09
CA LEU A 113 -17.30 0.69 3.88
C LEU A 113 -16.11 1.47 3.29
N LEU A 114 -15.39 2.26 4.08
CA LEU A 114 -14.25 3.06 3.59
C LEU A 114 -13.05 2.19 3.23
N PHE A 115 -12.68 1.29 4.11
CA PHE A 115 -11.53 0.44 3.95
C PHE A 115 -11.70 -0.47 2.73
N ILE A 116 -12.82 -1.20 2.63
CA ILE A 116 -13.02 -2.16 1.54
C ILE A 116 -13.28 -1.45 0.21
N LEU A 117 -14.05 -0.36 0.19
CA LEU A 117 -14.47 0.28 -1.06
C LEU A 117 -13.60 1.45 -1.50
N ASN A 118 -12.63 1.89 -0.69
CA ASN A 118 -11.77 3.01 -1.06
C ASN A 118 -10.30 2.70 -0.79
N SER A 119 -9.93 2.49 0.47
CA SER A 119 -8.52 2.40 0.89
C SER A 119 -7.83 1.15 0.36
N LEU A 120 -8.49 0.00 0.44
CA LEU A 120 -7.95 -1.29 0.06
C LEU A 120 -7.76 -1.41 -1.46
N PRO A 121 -8.73 -1.06 -2.33
CA PRO A 121 -8.52 -1.09 -3.78
C PRO A 121 -7.40 -0.16 -4.24
N GLY A 122 -7.31 1.06 -3.68
CA GLY A 122 -6.21 1.98 -3.95
C GLY A 122 -4.87 1.42 -3.53
N ALA A 123 -4.76 0.94 -2.28
CA ALA A 123 -3.53 0.32 -1.76
C ALA A 123 -3.11 -0.91 -2.57
N ILE A 124 -4.06 -1.77 -3.00
CA ILE A 124 -3.77 -2.92 -3.89
C ILE A 124 -3.05 -2.45 -5.15
N LEU A 125 -3.59 -1.43 -5.82
CA LEU A 125 -3.04 -0.96 -7.09
C LEU A 125 -1.69 -0.29 -6.88
N GLU A 126 -1.59 0.62 -5.92
CA GLU A 126 -0.36 1.34 -5.65
C GLU A 126 0.77 0.39 -5.21
N GLU A 127 0.52 -0.52 -4.28
CA GLU A 127 1.54 -1.48 -3.86
C GLU A 127 1.90 -2.45 -4.98
N TRP A 128 0.93 -2.86 -5.81
CA TRP A 128 1.24 -3.72 -6.95
C TRP A 128 2.14 -3.02 -7.97
N ILE A 129 1.81 -1.76 -8.33
CA ILE A 129 2.51 -0.98 -9.37
C ILE A 129 3.89 -0.54 -8.88
N PHE A 130 4.01 -0.05 -7.65
CA PHE A 130 5.22 0.62 -7.17
C PHE A 130 6.12 -0.25 -6.31
N ARG A 131 5.63 -1.38 -5.77
CA ARG A 131 6.44 -2.28 -4.92
C ARG A 131 6.62 -3.64 -5.57
N TYR A 132 5.51 -4.34 -5.87
CA TYR A 132 5.58 -5.68 -6.44
C TYR A 132 6.23 -5.70 -7.82
N LEU A 133 5.72 -4.89 -8.75
CA LEU A 133 6.13 -4.92 -10.15
C LEU A 133 7.63 -4.58 -10.34
N PRO A 134 8.20 -3.49 -9.77
CA PRO A 134 9.61 -3.15 -9.93
C PRO A 134 10.53 -4.19 -9.29
N LEU A 135 10.18 -4.68 -8.09
CA LEU A 135 10.98 -5.71 -7.43
C LEU A 135 10.97 -7.01 -8.24
N ARG A 136 9.80 -7.47 -8.70
CA ARG A 136 9.70 -8.70 -9.47
C ARG A 136 10.40 -8.59 -10.83
N PHE A 137 10.31 -7.42 -11.47
CA PHE A 137 11.05 -7.14 -12.69
C PHE A 137 12.57 -7.17 -12.46
N SER A 138 13.03 -6.57 -11.35
CA SER A 138 14.46 -6.55 -11.00
C SER A 138 15.06 -7.94 -10.77
N GLN A 139 14.27 -8.88 -10.22
CA GLN A 139 14.68 -10.27 -9.99
C GLN A 139 14.99 -11.05 -11.28
N GLN A 140 14.59 -10.55 -12.45
CA GLN A 140 15.01 -11.12 -13.73
C GLN A 140 16.48 -10.85 -14.06
N PHE A 141 17.11 -9.88 -13.38
CA PHE A 141 18.51 -9.50 -13.60
C PHE A 141 19.41 -10.09 -12.52
N LYS A 142 20.60 -10.55 -12.90
CA LYS A 142 21.60 -11.14 -11.98
C LYS A 142 22.33 -10.12 -11.07
N LYS A 143 21.97 -8.83 -11.09
CA LYS A 143 22.77 -7.74 -10.49
C LYS A 143 21.98 -7.02 -9.40
N ASP A 144 22.41 -7.19 -8.15
CA ASP A 144 21.70 -6.69 -6.96
C ASP A 144 21.54 -5.16 -6.89
N HIS A 145 22.53 -4.39 -7.38
CA HIS A 145 22.44 -2.92 -7.38
C HIS A 145 21.30 -2.37 -8.26
N ARG A 146 20.89 -3.10 -9.30
CA ARG A 146 19.79 -2.69 -10.18
C ARG A 146 18.46 -2.76 -9.46
N THR A 147 18.29 -3.71 -8.54
CA THR A 147 17.10 -3.84 -7.70
C THR A 147 16.91 -2.62 -6.82
N ILE A 148 17.95 -2.21 -6.12
CA ILE A 148 17.91 -1.03 -5.24
C ILE A 148 17.56 0.23 -6.06
N LEU A 149 18.23 0.44 -7.19
CA LEU A 149 17.97 1.59 -8.07
C LEU A 149 16.52 1.60 -8.61
N LEU A 150 15.98 0.44 -9.01
CA LEU A 150 14.60 0.34 -9.47
C LEU A 150 13.59 0.63 -8.36
N CYS A 151 13.82 0.12 -7.14
CA CYS A 151 12.96 0.38 -6.01
C CYS A 151 13.00 1.87 -5.60
N ILE A 152 14.19 2.49 -5.55
CA ILE A 152 14.34 3.92 -5.26
C ILE A 152 13.68 4.76 -6.37
N GLY A 153 13.93 4.43 -7.64
CA GLY A 153 13.30 5.12 -8.77
C GLY A 153 11.78 5.02 -8.74
N SER A 154 11.24 3.85 -8.38
CA SER A 154 9.80 3.66 -8.21
C SER A 154 9.23 4.44 -7.03
N LEU A 155 9.97 4.55 -5.91
CA LEU A 155 9.59 5.37 -4.76
C LEU A 155 9.56 6.87 -5.09
N ILE A 156 10.55 7.36 -5.84
CA ILE A 156 10.57 8.74 -6.33
C ILE A 156 9.37 8.98 -7.23
N LEU A 157 9.13 8.09 -8.21
CA LEU A 157 7.99 8.20 -9.10
C LEU A 157 6.66 8.18 -8.34
N PHE A 158 6.51 7.26 -7.38
CA PHE A 158 5.37 7.18 -6.47
C PHE A 158 5.15 8.53 -5.75
N THR A 159 6.20 9.17 -5.26
CA THR A 159 6.08 10.48 -4.60
C THR A 159 5.65 11.57 -5.58
N LEU A 160 6.23 11.59 -6.79
CA LEU A 160 5.94 12.62 -7.80
C LEU A 160 4.51 12.56 -8.32
N ILE A 161 3.93 11.37 -8.50
CA ILE A 161 2.53 11.23 -8.98
C ILE A 161 1.49 11.78 -8.00
N HIS A 162 1.88 12.04 -6.73
CA HIS A 162 1.02 12.64 -5.71
C HIS A 162 1.01 14.17 -5.75
N ILE A 163 1.94 14.82 -6.48
CA ILE A 163 2.01 16.28 -6.59
C ILE A 163 0.65 16.89 -6.95
N PRO A 164 -0.08 16.42 -7.98
CA PRO A 164 -1.36 17.03 -8.34
C PRO A 164 -2.43 16.86 -7.26
N ALA A 165 -2.46 15.73 -6.55
CA ALA A 165 -3.40 15.54 -5.43
C ALA A 165 -3.09 16.51 -4.28
N TYR A 166 -1.81 16.66 -3.93
CA TYR A 166 -1.40 17.57 -2.86
C TYR A 166 -1.74 19.03 -3.19
N ILE A 167 -1.48 19.47 -4.42
CA ILE A 167 -1.80 20.85 -4.83
C ILE A 167 -3.31 21.05 -4.98
N PHE A 168 -4.00 20.17 -5.71
CA PHE A 168 -5.36 20.45 -6.16
C PHE A 168 -6.45 19.83 -5.27
N GLN A 169 -6.24 18.62 -4.75
CA GLN A 169 -7.25 17.92 -3.95
C GLN A 169 -7.15 18.27 -2.46
N TYR A 170 -5.95 18.24 -1.91
CA TYR A 170 -5.72 18.45 -0.48
C TYR A 170 -5.37 19.90 -0.14
N GLU A 171 -4.88 20.69 -1.11
CA GLU A 171 -4.42 22.07 -0.90
C GLU A 171 -3.26 22.14 0.12
N HIS A 172 -2.43 21.10 0.14
CA HIS A 172 -1.27 20.95 1.01
C HIS A 172 0.01 21.53 0.37
N SER A 173 1.00 21.84 1.20
CA SER A 173 2.31 22.27 0.72
C SER A 173 3.07 21.13 0.05
N LEU A 174 3.87 21.43 -0.98
CA LEU A 174 4.80 20.46 -1.58
C LEU A 174 5.82 19.91 -0.57
N SER A 175 6.13 20.65 0.49
CA SER A 175 7.00 20.17 1.57
C SER A 175 6.44 18.93 2.28
N GLU A 176 5.12 18.75 2.27
CA GLU A 176 4.45 17.58 2.87
C GLU A 176 4.61 16.31 2.05
N LEU A 177 5.10 16.38 0.80
CA LEU A 177 5.48 15.21 0.01
C LEU A 177 6.61 14.41 0.66
N SER A 178 7.39 15.03 1.55
CA SER A 178 8.33 14.31 2.41
C SER A 178 7.64 13.20 3.21
N ARG A 179 6.39 13.40 3.65
CA ARG A 179 5.60 12.37 4.34
C ARG A 179 5.25 11.22 3.40
N VAL A 180 4.82 11.52 2.17
CA VAL A 180 4.54 10.50 1.13
C VAL A 180 5.78 9.68 0.83
N PHE A 181 6.94 10.34 0.68
CA PHE A 181 8.20 9.66 0.45
C PHE A 181 8.60 8.75 1.61
N MET A 182 8.54 9.25 2.85
CA MET A 182 8.90 8.48 4.05
C MET A 182 7.94 7.29 4.28
N MET A 183 6.65 7.49 4.09
CA MET A 183 5.65 6.42 4.14
C MET A 183 5.89 5.39 3.04
N GLY A 184 6.17 5.85 1.82
CA GLY A 184 6.47 4.97 0.70
C GLY A 184 7.74 4.15 0.91
N LEU A 185 8.75 4.72 1.57
CA LEU A 185 9.96 4.02 1.99
C LEU A 185 9.63 2.94 3.04
N PHE A 186 8.77 3.25 3.99
CA PHE A 186 8.37 2.30 5.02
C PHE A 186 7.57 1.12 4.43
N PHE A 187 6.65 1.38 3.48
CA PHE A 187 5.97 0.32 2.72
C PHE A 187 6.96 -0.55 1.93
N LEU A 188 7.96 0.07 1.29
CA LEU A 188 9.01 -0.66 0.58
C LEU A 188 9.81 -1.56 1.53
N VAL A 189 10.20 -1.08 2.71
CA VAL A 189 10.92 -1.87 3.71
C VAL A 189 10.09 -3.07 4.16
N VAL A 190 8.82 -2.85 4.52
CA VAL A 190 7.90 -3.93 4.91
C VAL A 190 7.78 -4.97 3.80
N TYR A 191 7.63 -4.53 2.55
CA TYR A 191 7.54 -5.43 1.41
C TYR A 191 8.84 -6.20 1.15
N VAL A 192 10.00 -5.55 1.27
CA VAL A 192 11.31 -6.21 1.09
C VAL A 192 11.55 -7.29 2.14
N LEU A 193 11.22 -6.99 3.41
CA LEU A 193 11.38 -7.92 4.53
C LEU A 193 10.46 -9.14 4.41
N THR A 194 9.21 -8.93 4.00
CA THR A 194 8.18 -9.97 4.05
C THR A 194 7.99 -10.69 2.72
N GLN A 195 8.29 -10.02 1.60
CA GLN A 195 7.95 -10.45 0.24
C GLN A 195 6.47 -10.82 0.09
N ASN A 196 5.60 -10.20 0.89
CA ASN A 196 4.16 -10.44 0.91
C ASN A 196 3.41 -9.16 0.54
N LEU A 197 2.96 -9.07 -0.71
CA LEU A 197 2.23 -7.91 -1.19
C LEU A 197 0.96 -7.64 -0.38
N PHE A 198 0.22 -8.70 -0.04
CA PHE A 198 -1.06 -8.56 0.65
C PHE A 198 -0.89 -7.95 2.05
N PHE A 199 0.18 -8.32 2.77
CA PHE A 199 0.51 -7.68 4.05
C PHE A 199 0.81 -6.19 3.88
N THR A 200 1.65 -5.82 2.90
CA THR A 200 1.97 -4.41 2.62
C THR A 200 0.72 -3.61 2.22
N VAL A 201 -0.16 -4.21 1.41
CA VAL A 201 -1.45 -3.62 1.01
C VAL A 201 -2.35 -3.35 2.21
N LEU A 202 -2.50 -4.31 3.12
CA LEU A 202 -3.33 -4.12 4.31
C LEU A 202 -2.75 -3.05 5.23
N PHE A 203 -1.44 -3.08 5.42
CA PHE A 203 -0.72 -2.07 6.18
C PHE A 203 -0.90 -0.67 5.58
N HIS A 204 -0.70 -0.51 4.27
CA HIS A 204 -0.95 0.76 3.58
C HIS A 204 -2.43 1.19 3.71
N GLY A 205 -3.38 0.29 3.43
CA GLY A 205 -4.80 0.58 3.57
C GLY A 205 -5.17 1.09 4.97
N LEU A 206 -4.62 0.48 6.02
CA LEU A 206 -4.83 0.87 7.42
C LEU A 206 -4.14 2.19 7.76
N THR A 207 -3.00 2.52 7.15
CA THR A 207 -2.41 3.86 7.30
C THR A 207 -3.28 4.95 6.68
N ASN A 208 -3.99 4.65 5.59
CA ASN A 208 -4.89 5.61 4.94
C ASN A 208 -6.21 5.76 5.70
N ASN A 209 -6.77 4.66 6.21
CA ASN A 209 -8.01 4.64 6.97
C ASN A 209 -7.86 3.67 8.15
N PRO A 210 -7.36 4.14 9.30
CA PRO A 210 -7.11 3.30 10.45
C PRO A 210 -8.41 2.88 11.15
N LEU A 211 -8.49 1.62 11.56
CA LEU A 211 -9.48 1.16 12.54
C LEU A 211 -8.85 1.19 13.92
N TYR A 212 -9.12 2.24 14.69
CA TYR A 212 -8.66 2.28 16.07
C TYR A 212 -9.59 1.45 16.97
N LEU A 213 -9.14 0.26 17.34
CA LEU A 213 -9.72 -0.51 18.45
C LEU A 213 -9.52 0.23 19.79
N VAL A 214 -8.38 0.90 19.90
CA VAL A 214 -7.97 1.73 21.04
C VAL A 214 -7.53 3.09 20.50
N GLU A 215 -8.15 4.15 20.97
CA GLU A 215 -7.73 5.51 20.61
C GLU A 215 -6.65 5.98 21.57
N SER A 216 -5.55 6.47 21.02
CA SER A 216 -4.42 7.00 21.77
C SER A 216 -3.60 7.92 20.89
N PRO A 217 -3.04 9.03 21.43
CA PRO A 217 -2.11 9.87 20.68
C PRO A 217 -0.85 9.12 20.25
N TYR A 218 -0.56 7.97 20.86
CA TYR A 218 0.60 7.14 20.56
C TYR A 218 0.31 5.98 19.61
N TYR A 219 -0.92 5.85 19.09
CA TYR A 219 -1.29 4.69 18.25
C TYR A 219 -0.32 4.46 17.10
N TRP A 220 -0.01 5.51 16.34
CA TRP A 220 0.88 5.39 15.18
C TRP A 220 2.27 4.90 15.55
N LEU A 221 2.83 5.35 16.68
CA LEU A 221 4.13 4.90 17.16
C LEU A 221 4.12 3.38 17.38
N TYR A 222 3.12 2.86 18.09
CA TYR A 222 3.01 1.44 18.38
C TYR A 222 2.61 0.60 17.15
N PHE A 223 1.80 1.17 16.24
CA PHE A 223 1.41 0.50 14.99
C PHE A 223 2.61 0.31 14.05
N TYR A 224 3.40 1.36 13.82
CA TYR A 224 4.63 1.25 13.06
C TYR A 224 5.66 0.36 13.76
N GLY A 225 5.84 0.51 15.08
CA GLY A 225 6.73 -0.34 15.87
C GLY A 225 6.38 -1.83 15.76
N SER A 226 5.11 -2.18 15.94
CA SER A 226 4.62 -3.55 15.80
C SER A 226 4.80 -4.08 14.37
N THR A 227 4.56 -3.23 13.36
CA THR A 227 4.79 -3.59 11.95
C THR A 227 6.27 -3.89 11.68
N VAL A 228 7.21 -3.12 12.23
CA VAL A 228 8.66 -3.40 12.12
C VAL A 228 9.00 -4.73 12.77
N VAL A 229 8.52 -4.96 14.00
CA VAL A 229 8.81 -6.20 14.75
C VAL A 229 8.31 -7.43 13.99
N VAL A 230 7.04 -7.41 13.53
CA VAL A 230 6.45 -8.52 12.77
C VAL A 230 7.18 -8.74 11.45
N SER A 231 7.50 -7.66 10.72
CA SER A 231 8.26 -7.75 9.46
C SER A 231 9.67 -8.29 9.65
N GLY A 232 10.35 -7.89 10.73
CA GLY A 232 11.69 -8.37 11.08
C GLY A 232 11.70 -9.85 11.46
N PHE A 233 10.74 -10.30 12.26
CA PHE A 233 10.58 -11.72 12.57
C PHE A 233 10.28 -12.55 11.31
N TRP A 234 9.43 -12.03 10.42
CA TRP A 234 9.14 -12.66 9.13
C TRP A 234 10.42 -12.78 8.29
N ALA A 235 11.19 -11.70 8.16
CA ALA A 235 12.44 -11.71 7.41
C ALA A 235 13.44 -12.74 7.95
N LEU A 236 13.57 -12.85 9.28
CA LEU A 236 14.39 -13.86 9.93
C LEU A 236 13.92 -15.28 9.62
N GLN A 237 12.61 -15.54 9.66
CA GLN A 237 12.04 -16.83 9.30
C GLN A 237 12.31 -17.18 7.83
N ASN A 238 12.12 -16.23 6.92
CA ASN A 238 12.41 -16.37 5.50
C ASN A 238 13.89 -16.70 5.25
N TRP A 239 14.81 -16.05 5.99
CA TRP A 239 16.25 -16.29 5.89
C TRP A 239 16.61 -17.71 6.37
N ARG A 240 16.10 -18.14 7.53
CA ARG A 240 16.34 -19.49 8.07
C ARG A 240 15.84 -20.59 7.13
N ASN A 241 14.67 -20.41 6.53
CA ASN A 241 14.10 -21.39 5.61
C ASN A 241 14.93 -21.54 4.33
N ARG A 242 15.48 -20.45 3.79
CA ARG A 242 16.37 -20.48 2.61
C ARG A 242 17.69 -21.22 2.88
N HIS A 243 18.27 -21.06 4.07
CA HIS A 243 19.49 -21.78 4.42
C HIS A 243 19.28 -23.28 4.64
N ARG A 244 18.15 -23.67 5.24
CA ARG A 244 17.80 -25.09 5.43
C ARG A 244 17.60 -25.85 4.12
N SER A 245 17.09 -25.20 3.07
CA SER A 245 16.90 -25.82 1.76
C SER A 245 18.19 -26.02 0.96
N ILE A 246 19.30 -25.43 1.38
CA ILE A 246 20.61 -25.57 0.71
C ILE A 246 21.45 -26.67 1.38
N SER A 247 21.12 -27.05 2.63
CA SER A 247 21.81 -28.08 3.41
C SER A 247 21.21 -29.49 3.26
N LEU A 248 20.23 -29.68 2.38
CA LEU A 248 19.59 -30.95 2.03
C LEU A 248 19.84 -31.26 0.56
#